data_AF-A0A0G0F9J1-F1
#
_entry.id   AF-A0A0G0F9J1-F1
#
_cell.length_a   1.000
_cell.length_b   1.000
_cell.length_c   1.000
_cell.angle_alpha   90.00
_cell.angle_beta   90.00
_cell.angle_gamma   90.00
#
_symmetry.space_group_name_H-M   'P 1'
#
loop_
_entity.id
_entity.type
_entity.pdbx_description
1 polymer ?
#
loop_
_entity_poly.entity_id
_entity_poly.type
_entity_poly.pdbx_seq_one_letter_code
_entity_poly.pdbx_strand_id
1 'polypeptide(L)'
;MVRKMSPYQALDILQFTNKSAAGDLAKAIKTAVGNAKGTENLFFKSVEINEGMKMKRYRVGTAGRGRGRPYKRRFAHIKVVLTDEIPQGKVSKVEEKKEEVK
;
A
#
# COMPACT_ATOMS: atom_id res chain seq x y z
N MET A 1 0.80 -5.16 -5.80
CA MET A 1 2.17 -5.60 -5.48
C MET A 1 2.29 -5.91 -3.99
N VAL A 2 2.24 -4.90 -3.11
CA VAL A 2 2.46 -5.04 -1.66
C VAL A 2 1.60 -6.10 -0.95
N ARG A 3 0.31 -6.23 -1.30
CA ARG A 3 -0.65 -7.11 -0.60
C ARG A 3 -0.25 -8.59 -0.49
N LYS A 4 0.58 -9.12 -1.41
CA LYS A 4 0.94 -10.55 -1.44
C LYS A 4 2.32 -10.85 -0.84
N MET A 5 3.07 -9.81 -0.46
CA MET A 5 4.46 -9.90 -0.01
C MET A 5 4.54 -9.83 1.52
N SER A 6 5.69 -10.19 2.09
CA SER A 6 5.95 -9.86 3.50
C SER A 6 6.25 -8.37 3.66
N PRO A 7 6.01 -7.78 4.84
CA PRO A 7 6.30 -6.36 5.09
C PRO A 7 7.77 -5.99 4.83
N TYR A 8 8.72 -6.85 5.20
CA TYR A 8 10.15 -6.63 4.95
C TYR A 8 10.49 -6.66 3.46
N GLN A 9 10.03 -7.68 2.73
CA GLN A 9 10.22 -7.74 1.27
C GLN A 9 9.57 -6.56 0.56
N ALA A 10 8.40 -6.12 1.04
CA ALA A 10 7.72 -4.96 0.47
C ALA A 10 8.54 -3.67 0.66
N LEU A 11 9.22 -3.49 1.80
CA LEU A 11 10.09 -2.33 2.03
C LEU A 11 11.25 -2.28 1.05
N ASP A 12 11.93 -3.40 0.81
CA ASP A 12 13.06 -3.46 -0.10
C ASP A 12 12.64 -3.11 -1.54
N ILE A 13 11.52 -3.66 -1.99
CA ILE A 13 11.05 -3.41 -3.36
C ILE A 13 10.51 -1.97 -3.52
N LEU A 14 9.82 -1.45 -2.50
CA LEU A 14 9.28 -0.09 -2.57
C LEU A 14 10.38 0.98 -2.65
N GLN A 15 11.58 0.73 -2.13
CA GLN A 15 12.72 1.65 -2.24
C GLN A 15 13.15 1.89 -3.69
N PHE A 16 13.08 0.86 -4.53
CA PHE A 16 13.53 0.93 -5.93
C PHE A 16 12.38 1.12 -6.93
N THR A 17 11.15 1.28 -6.44
CA THR A 17 9.98 1.40 -7.31
C THR A 17 9.82 2.83 -7.83
N ASN A 18 9.82 3.01 -9.16
CA ASN A 18 9.68 4.31 -9.85
C ASN A 18 8.24 4.91 -9.83
N LYS A 19 7.46 4.66 -8.77
CA LYS A 19 6.10 5.21 -8.62
C LYS A 19 6.10 6.31 -7.57
N SER A 20 5.42 7.41 -7.85
CA SER A 20 5.28 8.52 -6.89
C SER A 20 4.71 8.09 -5.53
N ALA A 21 3.85 7.06 -5.50
CA ALA A 21 3.26 6.55 -4.27
C ALA A 21 4.19 5.64 -3.44
N ALA A 22 5.35 5.25 -3.98
CA ALA A 22 6.23 4.28 -3.33
C ALA A 22 6.81 4.83 -2.02
N GLY A 23 7.24 6.09 -2.02
CA GLY A 23 7.78 6.74 -0.82
C GLY A 23 6.78 6.86 0.32
N ASP A 24 5.52 7.20 0.01
CA ASP A 24 4.46 7.33 1.02
C ASP A 24 4.07 5.96 1.61
N LEU A 25 3.98 4.93 0.77
CA LEU A 25 3.70 3.57 1.21
C LEU A 25 4.84 2.99 2.05
N ALA A 26 6.10 3.22 1.68
CA ALA A 26 7.26 2.76 2.43
C ALA A 26 7.27 3.34 3.85
N LYS A 27 6.96 4.64 4.00
CA LYS A 27 6.81 5.30 5.29
C LYS A 27 5.69 4.67 6.12
N ALA A 28 4.51 4.47 5.53
CA ALA A 28 3.36 3.89 6.24
C ALA A 28 3.66 2.47 6.75
N ILE A 29 4.28 1.62 5.92
CA ILE A 29 4.66 0.26 6.30
C ILE A 29 5.73 0.27 7.41
N LYS A 30 6.75 1.14 7.29
CA LYS A 30 7.79 1.28 8.32
C LYS A 30 7.20 1.68 9.67
N THR A 31 6.23 2.60 9.69
CA THR A 31 5.50 2.96 10.92
C THR A 31 4.69 1.78 11.47
N ALA A 32 3.98 1.04 10.61
CA ALA A 32 3.19 -0.11 11.05
C ALA A 32 4.05 -1.22 11.66
N VAL A 33 5.20 -1.56 11.04
CA VAL A 33 6.16 -2.53 11.57
C VAL A 33 6.76 -2.04 12.90
N GLY A 34 7.10 -0.74 13.00
CA GLY A 34 7.61 -0.16 14.24
C GLY A 34 6.60 -0.18 15.40
N ASN A 35 5.29 -0.22 15.09
CA ASN A 35 4.24 -0.36 16.09
C ASN A 35 4.04 -1.82 16.50
N ALA A 36 4.25 -2.78 15.60
CA ALA A 36 4.10 -4.21 15.83
C ALA A 36 5.33 -4.84 16.53
N LYS A 37 5.90 -4.16 17.54
CA LYS A 37 7.13 -4.61 18.22
C LYS A 37 6.95 -6.02 18.80
N GLY A 38 7.84 -6.94 18.42
CA GLY A 38 7.98 -8.26 19.05
C GLY A 38 7.55 -9.45 18.20
N THR A 39 7.07 -9.24 16.97
CA THR A 39 6.66 -10.33 16.09
C THR A 39 7.51 -10.37 14.83
N GLU A 40 8.23 -11.48 14.65
CA GLU A 40 9.09 -11.70 13.48
C GLU A 40 8.29 -12.11 12.24
N ASN A 41 7.09 -12.68 12.46
CA ASN A 41 6.23 -13.24 11.41
C ASN A 41 5.02 -12.34 11.12
N LEU A 42 5.27 -11.18 10.51
CA LEU A 42 4.20 -10.25 10.13
C LEU A 42 3.69 -10.49 8.71
N PHE A 43 2.38 -10.44 8.53
CA PHE A 43 1.70 -10.51 7.24
C PHE A 43 0.74 -9.33 7.06
N PHE A 44 0.55 -8.92 5.80
CA PHE A 44 -0.49 -7.95 5.47
C PHE A 44 -1.86 -8.65 5.45
N LYS A 45 -2.74 -8.30 6.39
CA LYS A 45 -4.15 -8.69 6.34
C LYS A 45 -4.90 -7.87 5.30
N SER A 46 -4.76 -6.54 5.37
CA SER A 46 -5.35 -5.64 4.39
C SER A 46 -4.50 -4.40 4.19
N VAL A 47 -4.48 -3.93 2.94
CA VAL A 47 -3.89 -2.65 2.55
C VAL A 47 -4.92 -1.92 1.70
N GLU A 48 -5.53 -0.91 2.29
CA GLU A 48 -6.61 -0.12 1.71
C GLU A 48 -6.15 1.32 1.47
N ILE A 49 -6.55 1.88 0.34
CA ILE A 49 -6.31 3.27 -0.02
C ILE A 49 -7.68 3.88 -0.28
N ASN A 50 -8.15 4.68 0.66
CA ASN A 50 -9.45 5.33 0.61
C ASN A 50 -9.32 6.76 0.09
N GLU A 51 -10.40 7.28 -0.49
CA GLU A 51 -10.43 8.66 -0.95
C GLU A 51 -10.38 9.63 0.24
N GLY A 52 -9.58 10.68 0.11
CA GLY A 52 -9.46 11.75 1.11
C GLY A 52 -10.05 13.07 0.63
N MET A 53 -9.72 14.13 1.34
CA MET A 53 -10.19 15.48 1.01
C MET A 53 -9.79 15.89 -0.41
N LYS A 54 -10.66 16.66 -1.07
CA LYS A 54 -10.42 17.19 -2.43
C LYS A 54 -10.23 18.69 -2.33
N MET A 55 -9.01 19.15 -2.58
CA MET A 55 -8.76 20.59 -2.56
C MET A 55 -9.05 21.20 -3.93
N LYS A 56 -9.92 22.22 -3.94
CA LYS A 56 -10.20 23.03 -5.14
C LYS A 56 -8.98 23.93 -5.41
N ARG A 57 -8.51 23.92 -6.66
CA ARG A 57 -7.38 24.73 -7.14
C ARG A 57 -7.71 25.31 -8.51
N TYR A 58 -6.96 26.34 -8.89
CA TYR A 58 -7.11 27.03 -10.16
C TYR A 58 -5.75 27.23 -10.79
N ARG A 59 -5.63 26.94 -12.09
CA ARG A 59 -4.48 27.37 -12.90
C ARG A 59 -4.94 28.51 -13.80
N VAL A 60 -4.17 29.59 -13.88
CA VAL A 60 -4.39 30.64 -14.87
C VAL A 60 -4.19 29.99 -16.25
N GLY A 61 -5.23 29.98 -17.08
CA GLY A 61 -5.19 29.34 -18.37
C GLY A 61 -4.59 30.27 -19.40
N THR A 62 -3.32 30.04 -19.77
CA THR A 62 -2.66 30.76 -20.89
C THR A 62 -3.36 30.49 -22.23
N ALA A 63 -3.95 29.31 -22.40
CA ALA A 63 -4.56 28.86 -23.65
C ALA A 63 -6.01 29.35 -23.92
N GLY A 64 -6.52 30.37 -23.21
CA GLY A 64 -7.95 30.72 -23.30
C GLY A 64 -8.32 32.13 -22.85
N ARG A 65 -7.53 33.15 -23.21
CA ARG A 65 -7.80 34.57 -22.90
C ARG A 65 -8.02 34.83 -21.40
N GLY A 66 -7.17 34.27 -20.53
CA GLY A 66 -7.24 34.52 -19.08
C GLY A 66 -8.35 33.75 -18.33
N ARG A 67 -9.14 32.91 -19.01
CA ARG A 67 -10.03 31.96 -18.32
C ARG A 67 -9.19 30.88 -17.64
N GLY A 68 -9.21 30.84 -16.33
CA GLY A 68 -8.53 29.77 -15.63
C GLY A 68 -9.37 28.52 -15.45
N ARG A 69 -8.63 27.49 -15.11
CA ARG A 69 -9.02 26.10 -15.24
C ARG A 69 -9.06 25.50 -13.84
N PRO A 70 -10.25 25.24 -13.28
CA PRO A 70 -10.35 24.62 -11.98
C PRO A 70 -9.89 23.16 -12.08
N TYR A 71 -9.06 22.73 -11.14
CA TYR A 71 -8.69 21.34 -10.97
C TYR A 71 -8.78 20.97 -9.49
N LYS A 72 -8.99 19.67 -9.22
CA LYS A 72 -9.08 19.15 -7.85
C LYS A 72 -7.78 18.41 -7.54
N ARG A 73 -7.05 18.84 -6.51
CA ARG A 73 -5.96 18.04 -5.95
C ARG A 73 -6.58 17.01 -5.01
N ARG A 74 -6.52 15.73 -5.39
CA ARG A 74 -7.10 14.62 -4.63
C ARG A 74 -6.07 14.07 -3.64
N PHE A 75 -6.49 13.88 -2.40
CA PHE A 75 -5.71 13.18 -1.37
C PHE A 75 -6.32 11.80 -1.09
N ALA A 76 -5.60 10.97 -0.35
CA ALA A 76 -6.02 9.63 0.02
C ALA A 76 -5.64 9.30 1.47
N HIS A 77 -6.36 8.37 2.07
CA HIS A 77 -6.04 7.79 3.37
C HIS A 77 -5.50 6.38 3.19
N ILE A 78 -4.32 6.12 3.75
CA ILE A 78 -3.67 4.81 3.69
C ILE A 78 -4.00 4.07 4.99
N LYS A 79 -4.66 2.91 4.89
CA LYS A 79 -4.90 2.00 6.02
C LYS A 79 -4.12 0.71 5.79
N VAL A 80 -3.25 0.39 6.73
CA VAL A 80 -2.43 -0.84 6.73
C VAL A 80 -2.82 -1.65 7.96
N VAL A 81 -3.20 -2.90 7.76
CA VAL A 81 -3.51 -3.85 8.83
C VAL A 81 -2.52 -5.01 8.73
N LEU A 82 -1.74 -5.18 9.80
CA LEU A 82 -0.79 -6.27 9.96
C LEU A 82 -1.39 -7.34 10.87
N THR A 83 -1.00 -8.58 10.65
CA THR A 83 -1.36 -9.74 11.49
C THR A 83 -0.17 -10.67 11.62
N ASP A 84 -0.06 -11.32 12.77
CA ASP A 84 0.96 -12.35 13.02
C ASP A 84 0.46 -13.76 12.70
N GLU A 85 -0.85 -13.91 12.50
CA GLU A 85 -1.47 -15.17 12.11
C GLU A 85 -1.22 -15.46 10.63
N ILE A 86 -0.91 -16.73 10.34
CA ILE A 86 -0.84 -17.23 8.97
C ILE A 86 -2.25 -17.16 8.38
N PRO A 87 -2.49 -16.42 7.28
CA PRO A 87 -3.81 -16.33 6.68
C PRO A 87 -4.26 -17.73 6.21
N GLN A 88 -5.40 -18.18 6.73
CA GLN A 88 -6.02 -19.51 6.58
C GLN A 88 -6.13 -19.99 5.12
N GLY A 89 -6.11 -19.08 4.14
CA GLY A 89 -6.15 -19.42 2.71
C GLY A 89 -4.83 -19.94 2.10
N LYS A 90 -3.70 -19.93 2.82
CA LYS A 90 -2.46 -20.60 2.39
C LYS A 90 -2.36 -22.05 2.87
N VAL A 91 -3.16 -22.44 3.86
CA VAL A 91 -3.11 -23.77 4.48
C VAL A 91 -3.57 -24.83 3.47
N SER A 92 -4.65 -24.55 2.72
CA SER A 92 -5.16 -25.45 1.67
C SER A 92 -4.17 -25.74 0.55
N LYS A 93 -3.36 -24.74 0.13
CA LYS A 93 -2.39 -24.92 -0.96
C LYS A 93 -1.08 -25.61 -0.54
N VAL A 94 -0.82 -25.68 0.77
CA VAL A 94 0.32 -26.41 1.34
C VAL A 94 -0.04 -27.88 1.55
N GLU A 95 -1.31 -28.18 1.81
CA GLU A 95 -1.83 -29.55 1.90
C GLU A 95 -1.89 -30.24 0.52
N GLU A 96 -2.38 -29.57 -0.53
CA GLU A 96 -2.40 -30.12 -1.90
C GLU A 96 -1.01 -30.52 -2.42
N LYS A 97 0.05 -29.77 -2.07
CA LYS A 97 1.42 -30.08 -2.49
C LYS A 97 2.07 -31.24 -1.73
N LYS A 98 1.53 -31.65 -0.57
CA LYS A 98 2.02 -32.82 0.16
C LYS A 98 1.40 -34.12 -0.34
N GLU A 99 0.24 -34.06 -0.99
CA GLU A 99 -0.42 -35.23 -1.60
C GLU A 99 0.14 -35.56 -3.00
N GLU A 100 0.58 -34.57 -3.80
CA GLU A 100 1.17 -34.81 -5.12
C GLU A 100 2.61 -35.38 -5.09
N VAL A 101 3.28 -35.35 -3.93
CA VAL A 101 4.69 -35.80 -3.76
C VAL A 101 4.79 -37.17 -3.09
N LYS A 102 3.65 -37.83 -2.82
CA LYS A 102 3.56 -39.14 -2.17
C LYS A 102 3.01 -40.18 -3.14
#